data_AF-A0A6A4D4S7-F1
#
_entry.id   AF-A0A6A4D4S7-F1
#
_cell.length_a   1.000
_cell.length_b   1.000
_cell.length_c   1.000
_cell.angle_alpha   90.00
_cell.angle_beta   90.00
_cell.angle_gamma   90.00
#
_symmetry.space_group_name_H-M   'P 1'
#
loop_
_entity.id
_entity.type
_entity.pdbx_description
1 polymer ?
#
loop_
_entity_poly.entity_id
_entity_poly.type
_entity_poly.pdbx_seq_one_letter_code
_entity_poly.pdbx_strand_id
1 'polypeptide(L)'
;MRRELVEEGGVTATFKATLGDTTVGENTYKSFLMHADETFDQWPESMRYRVWFNWDDAITMLKGNNPEMASIVERAREVARLQ
;
A
#
# COMPACT_ATOMS: atom_id res chain seq x y z
N MET A 1 6.77 9.56 5.99
CA MET A 1 5.88 8.44 5.66
C MET A 1 4.45 8.85 5.35
N ARG A 2 3.77 9.69 6.15
CA ARG A 2 2.41 10.15 5.79
C ARG A 2 2.37 11.03 4.54
N ARG A 3 3.50 11.68 4.22
CA ARG A 3 3.67 12.53 3.03
C ARG A 3 3.37 11.80 1.71
N GLU A 4 3.99 10.64 1.47
CA GLU A 4 3.80 9.89 0.20
C GLU A 4 2.33 9.50 -0.04
N LEU A 5 1.63 9.08 1.03
CA LEU A 5 0.22 8.69 0.92
C LEU A 5 -0.70 9.85 0.51
N VAL A 6 -0.38 11.08 0.95
CA VAL A 6 -1.14 12.27 0.56
C VAL A 6 -0.75 12.72 -0.85
N GLU A 7 0.54 12.72 -1.18
CA GLU A 7 1.04 13.22 -2.46
C GLU A 7 0.69 12.30 -3.64
N GLU A 8 0.88 10.98 -3.51
CA GLU A 8 0.63 10.01 -4.58
C GLU A 8 -0.78 9.42 -4.47
N GLY A 9 -1.18 9.12 -3.23
CA GLY A 9 -2.40 8.39 -2.94
C GLY A 9 -3.60 9.28 -2.62
N GLY A 10 -3.44 10.58 -2.34
CA GLY A 10 -4.54 11.46 -1.95
C GLY A 10 -5.31 10.99 -0.70
N VAL A 11 -4.64 10.31 0.23
CA VAL A 11 -5.26 9.71 1.42
C VAL A 11 -4.54 10.18 2.70
N THR A 12 -5.29 10.58 3.72
CA THR A 12 -4.75 10.63 5.09
C THR A 12 -4.92 9.27 5.75
N ALA A 13 -3.98 8.89 6.60
CA ALA A 13 -4.01 7.55 7.17
C ALA A 13 -3.40 7.45 8.56
N THR A 14 -3.98 6.54 9.34
CA THR A 14 -3.53 6.12 10.65
C THR A 14 -2.62 4.91 10.51
N PHE A 15 -1.44 5.00 11.10
CA PHE A 15 -0.48 3.90 11.15
C PHE A 15 -1.03 2.73 11.99
N LYS A 16 -0.90 1.50 11.47
CA LYS A 16 -1.35 0.28 12.16
C LYS A 16 -0.21 -0.66 12.51
N ALA A 17 0.71 -0.92 11.58
CA ALA A 17 1.83 -1.81 11.82
C ALA A 17 2.97 -1.63 10.80
N THR A 18 4.18 -2.00 11.18
CA THR A 18 5.28 -2.24 10.24
C THR A 18 5.12 -3.62 9.62
N LEU A 19 5.36 -3.76 8.31
CA LEU A 19 5.27 -5.04 7.60
C LEU A 19 6.63 -5.74 7.43
N GLY A 20 7.71 -5.08 7.85
CA GLY A 20 9.08 -5.51 7.64
C GLY A 20 9.70 -4.87 6.41
N ASP A 21 10.96 -5.20 6.18
CA ASP A 21 11.74 -4.71 5.05
C ASP A 21 11.70 -5.77 3.92
N THR A 22 11.48 -5.32 2.69
CA THR A 22 11.50 -6.18 1.49
C THR A 22 12.58 -5.66 0.55
N THR A 23 13.55 -6.50 0.19
CA THR A 23 14.62 -6.12 -0.73
C THR A 23 14.34 -6.67 -2.13
N VAL A 24 14.40 -5.79 -3.14
CA VAL A 24 14.19 -6.12 -4.56
C VAL A 24 15.32 -5.51 -5.37
N GLY A 25 16.19 -6.37 -5.90
CA GLY A 25 17.44 -5.92 -6.50
C GLY A 25 18.29 -5.16 -5.47
N GLU A 26 18.64 -3.92 -5.78
CA GLU A 26 19.43 -3.05 -4.89
C GLU A 26 18.57 -2.19 -3.96
N ASN A 27 17.24 -2.22 -4.12
CA ASN A 27 16.33 -1.37 -3.36
C ASN A 27 15.76 -2.11 -2.15
N THR A 28 15.70 -1.44 -1.01
CA THR A 28 15.02 -1.94 0.19
C THR A 28 13.79 -1.09 0.49
N TYR A 29 12.62 -1.73 0.43
CA TYR A 29 11.33 -1.13 0.71
C TYR A 29 10.97 -1.35 2.17
N LYS A 30 10.65 -0.26 2.86
CA LYS A 30 10.07 -0.29 4.20
C LYS A 30 8.56 -0.14 4.06
N SER A 31 7.82 -1.20 4.38
CA SER A 31 6.38 -1.25 4.14
C SER A 31 5.57 -1.17 5.43
N PHE A 32 4.39 -0.56 5.35
CA PHE A 32 3.55 -0.26 6.51
C PHE A 32 2.09 -0.58 6.20
N LEU A 33 1.40 -1.17 7.19
CA LEU A 33 -0.04 -1.25 7.19
C LEU A 33 -0.59 0.07 7.73
N MET A 34 -1.46 0.68 6.95
CA MET A 34 -2.12 1.95 7.26
C MET A 34 -3.63 1.76 7.10
N HIS A 35 -4.40 2.45 7.94
CA HIS A 35 -5.86 2.60 7.78
C HIS A 35 -6.12 3.95 7.13
N ALA A 36 -6.80 3.97 5.99
CA ALA A 36 -7.21 5.20 5.31
C ALA A 36 -8.33 5.89 6.10
N ASP A 37 -8.12 7.14 6.51
CA ASP A 37 -9.07 7.90 7.34
C ASP A 37 -9.91 8.85 6.46
N GLU A 38 -9.25 9.62 5.60
CA GLU A 38 -9.89 10.54 4.66
C GLU A 38 -9.32 10.37 3.25
N THR A 39 -10.20 10.51 2.27
CA THR A 39 -9.90 10.34 0.85
C THR A 39 -10.21 11.65 0.13
N PHE A 40 -9.19 12.25 -0.50
CA PHE A 40 -9.35 13.49 -1.25
C PHE A 40 -9.67 13.23 -2.72
N ASP A 41 -10.53 14.06 -3.30
CA ASP A 41 -10.87 14.06 -4.73
C ASP A 41 -9.80 14.74 -5.58
N GLN A 42 -9.11 15.74 -5.00
CA GLN A 42 -7.95 16.39 -5.60
C GLN A 42 -6.76 16.26 -4.67
N TRP A 43 -5.62 15.91 -5.24
CA TRP A 43 -4.35 15.72 -4.55
C TRP A 43 -3.20 15.99 -5.51
N PRO A 44 -1.95 16.13 -5.04
CA PRO A 44 -0.83 16.57 -5.88
C PRO A 44 -0.62 15.74 -7.16
N GLU A 45 -0.88 14.43 -7.11
CA GLU A 45 -0.81 13.54 -8.28
C GLU A 45 -2.17 13.08 -8.81
N SER A 46 -3.25 13.86 -8.63
CA SER A 46 -4.61 13.46 -9.01
C SER A 46 -4.87 13.24 -10.51
N MET A 47 -3.86 13.47 -11.36
CA MET A 47 -3.87 13.02 -12.75
C MET A 47 -3.72 11.49 -12.88
N ARG A 48 -3.24 10.81 -11.84
CA ARG A 48 -3.13 9.34 -11.76
C ARG A 48 -4.41 8.74 -11.19
N TYR A 49 -4.74 7.53 -11.63
CA TYR A 49 -5.87 6.79 -11.07
C TYR A 49 -5.49 6.14 -9.73
N ARG A 50 -6.34 6.35 -8.72
CA ARG A 50 -6.37 5.54 -7.50
C ARG A 50 -7.56 4.59 -7.58
N VAL A 51 -7.30 3.31 -7.35
CA VAL A 51 -8.32 2.26 -7.34
C VAL A 51 -8.21 1.47 -6.04
N TRP A 52 -9.36 1.23 -5.41
CA TRP A 52 -9.45 0.37 -4.24
C TRP A 52 -9.71 -1.06 -4.66
N PHE A 53 -9.00 -1.99 -4.05
CA PHE A 53 -9.14 -3.42 -4.28
C PHE A 53 -9.43 -4.13 -2.96
N ASN A 54 -10.17 -5.24 -3.03
CA ASN A 54 -10.07 -6.22 -1.97
C ASN A 54 -8.69 -6.91 -2.02
N TRP A 55 -8.31 -7.58 -0.93
CA TRP A 55 -6.99 -8.20 -0.81
C TRP A 55 -6.69 -9.21 -1.93
N ASP A 56 -7.64 -10.08 -2.27
CA ASP A 56 -7.42 -11.16 -3.22
C ASP A 56 -7.25 -10.64 -4.65
N ASP A 57 -8.02 -9.61 -5.05
CA ASP A 57 -7.90 -8.96 -6.34
C ASP A 57 -6.58 -8.19 -6.47
N ALA A 58 -6.18 -7.47 -5.41
CA ALA A 58 -4.90 -6.76 -5.39
C ALA A 58 -3.72 -7.72 -5.57
N ILE A 59 -3.71 -8.84 -4.83
CA ILE A 59 -2.67 -9.87 -4.92
C ILE A 59 -2.65 -10.48 -6.33
N THR A 60 -3.81 -10.81 -6.88
CA THR A 60 -3.93 -11.41 -8.22
C THR A 60 -3.39 -10.49 -9.31
N MET A 61 -3.77 -9.22 -9.27
CA MET A 61 -3.30 -8.20 -10.22
C MET A 61 -1.79 -7.99 -10.13
N LEU A 62 -1.24 -7.92 -8.91
CA LEU A 62 0.19 -7.68 -8.70
C LEU A 62 1.04 -8.89 -9.11
N LYS A 63 0.60 -10.13 -8.87
CA LYS A 63 1.37 -11.33 -9.24
C LYS A 63 1.74 -11.41 -10.73
N GLY A 64 0.93 -10.81 -11.61
CA GLY A 64 1.20 -10.81 -13.05
C GLY A 64 2.34 -9.90 -13.48
N ASN A 65 2.54 -8.76 -12.80
CA ASN A 65 3.45 -7.69 -13.25
C ASN A 65 4.46 -7.21 -12.20
N ASN A 66 4.15 -7.33 -10.91
CA ASN A 66 4.92 -6.84 -9.77
C ASN A 66 4.83 -7.85 -8.59
N PRO A 67 5.37 -9.07 -8.75
CA PRO A 67 5.21 -10.16 -7.78
C PRO A 67 5.77 -9.83 -6.39
N GLU A 68 6.82 -9.03 -6.32
CA GLU A 68 7.38 -8.51 -5.06
C GLU A 68 6.36 -7.67 -4.27
N MET A 69 5.56 -6.85 -4.95
CA MET A 69 4.51 -6.05 -4.33
C MET A 69 3.36 -6.94 -3.83
N ALA A 70 3.05 -8.03 -4.55
CA ALA A 70 2.05 -8.99 -4.10
C ALA A 70 2.40 -9.59 -2.73
N SER A 71 3.68 -9.89 -2.49
CA SER A 71 4.16 -10.41 -1.21
C SER A 71 3.94 -9.43 -0.04
N ILE A 72 4.08 -8.13 -0.30
CA ILE A 72 3.83 -7.08 0.69
C ILE A 72 2.33 -7.03 1.03
N VAL A 73 1.45 -7.17 0.03
CA VAL A 73 -0.01 -7.17 0.24
C VAL A 73 -0.46 -8.44 0.97
N GLU A 74 0.11 -9.61 0.66
CA GLU A 74 -0.12 -10.85 1.41
C GLU A 74 0.25 -10.67 2.89
N ARG A 75 1.43 -10.09 3.15
CA ARG A 75 1.88 -9.81 4.52
C ARG A 75 0.96 -8.81 5.24
N ALA A 76 0.52 -7.76 4.56
CA ALA A 76 -0.41 -6.79 5.10
C ALA A 76 -1.73 -7.45 5.54
N ARG A 77 -2.27 -8.36 4.72
CA ARG A 77 -3.49 -9.13 5.03
C ARG A 77 -3.32 -9.99 6.28
N GLU A 78 -2.19 -10.69 6.40
CA GLU A 78 -1.89 -11.51 7.58
C GLU A 78 -1.86 -10.69 8.86
N VAL A 79 -1.11 -9.57 8.84
CA VAL A 79 -0.98 -8.68 10.00
C VAL A 79 -2.33 -8.06 10.36
N ALA A 80 -3.13 -7.66 9.37
CA ALA A 80 -4.45 -7.09 9.60
C ALA A 80 -5.43 -8.05 10.28
N ARG A 81 -5.28 -9.38 10.09
CA ARG A 81 -6.12 -10.40 10.76
C ARG A 81 -5.78 -10.58 12.24
N LEU A 82 -4.63 -10.09 12.69
CA LEU A 82 -4.16 -10.20 14.08
C LEU A 82 -4.50 -8.97 14.93
N GLN A 83 -5.12 -7.95 14.33
CA GLN A 83 -5.56 -6.71 14.99
C GLN A 83 -7.08 -6.71 15.18
#